data_AF-T0G3L5-F1
#
_entry.id   AF-T0G3L5-F1
#
_cell.length_a   1.000
_cell.length_b   1.000
_cell.length_c   1.000
_cell.angle_alpha   90.00
_cell.angle_beta   90.00
_cell.angle_gamma   90.00
#
_symmetry.space_group_name_H-M   'P 1'
#
loop_
_entity.id
_entity.type
_entity.pdbx_description
1 polymer ?
#
loop_
_entity_poly.entity_id
_entity_poly.type
_entity_poly.pdbx_seq_one_letter_code
_entity_poly.pdbx_strand_id
1 'polypeptide(L)'
;MLNCGFALTPRITTRVPPKTDTEILRFNLLYGELQNLIGLNLGIYNTVQNRMIGSQVGIVNLSNRDTYGAQVSIYNSSKDLMIGGQVGIVNSSQGNTYGTQVSIYNSSKDLMIGGQVGIVNASEGNTYGAQVSLYNSSRDRMVGAQVGLVNTSDGSTYGAQIALINSAKDKGAGIQAGLVNYSEGDSKGLQAGLVNIGKQRSGFDLTVGAGNFQTKGLMIGALNIASEGVNVGIMNEKGSGFNLGALNIQGEGINVGILNGGTGIHIGLINASGEEDTDEPTLEFGLLNFCGKGLLPVMIGFNYCK
;
A
#
# COMPACT_ATOMS: atom_id res chain seq x y z
N MET A 1 -57.82 3.38 38.10
CA MET A 1 -57.05 2.47 37.23
C MET A 1 -56.17 3.31 36.33
N LEU A 2 -54.85 3.13 36.40
CA LEU A 2 -53.88 3.85 35.59
C LEU A 2 -54.01 3.44 34.12
N ASN A 3 -54.39 4.38 33.26
CA ASN A 3 -54.20 4.26 31.82
C ASN A 3 -52.76 4.72 31.49
N CYS A 4 -51.79 3.82 31.64
CA CYS A 4 -50.46 4.00 31.05
C CYS A 4 -50.54 3.71 29.56
N GLY A 5 -50.75 4.75 28.75
CA GLY A 5 -50.48 4.68 27.32
C GLY A 5 -48.98 4.62 27.07
N PHE A 6 -48.45 3.45 26.72
CA PHE A 6 -47.13 3.33 26.11
C PHE A 6 -47.18 4.03 24.74
N ALA A 7 -46.74 5.28 24.68
CA ALA A 7 -46.48 5.93 23.40
C ALA A 7 -45.23 5.27 22.78
N LEU A 8 -45.41 4.57 21.67
CA LEU A 8 -44.35 3.90 20.89
C LEU A 8 -43.28 4.86 20.32
N THR A 9 -43.40 6.17 20.54
CA THR A 9 -42.35 7.17 20.32
C THR A 9 -42.57 8.40 21.24
N PRO A 10 -41.90 8.52 22.40
CA PRO A 10 -41.79 9.81 23.06
C PRO A 10 -40.82 10.66 22.23
N ARG A 11 -41.35 11.58 21.40
CA ARG A 11 -40.56 12.57 20.66
C ARG A 11 -40.33 13.79 21.56
N ILE A 12 -39.11 13.99 22.05
CA ILE A 12 -38.69 15.26 22.65
C ILE A 12 -37.79 15.95 21.62
N THR A 13 -38.32 16.99 20.96
CA THR A 13 -37.64 17.73 19.89
C THR A 13 -37.65 19.22 20.18
N THR A 14 -36.49 19.87 20.13
CA THR A 14 -36.38 21.35 20.16
C THR A 14 -36.05 21.86 18.76
N ARG A 15 -36.99 22.58 18.14
CA ARG A 15 -36.86 23.20 16.81
C ARG A 15 -36.53 24.69 16.93
N VAL A 16 -35.53 25.16 16.20
CA VAL A 16 -35.16 26.59 16.17
C VAL A 16 -34.66 26.97 14.77
N PRO A 17 -35.27 27.96 14.09
CA PRO A 17 -36.57 28.62 14.35
C PRO A 17 -37.78 27.68 14.17
N PRO A 18 -38.97 27.99 14.75
CA PRO A 18 -40.16 27.14 14.71
C PRO A 18 -40.71 26.80 13.31
N LYS A 19 -40.27 27.55 12.28
CA LYS A 19 -40.69 27.39 10.88
C LYS A 19 -39.67 26.66 10.00
N THR A 20 -38.59 26.13 10.57
CA THR A 20 -37.57 25.39 9.82
C THR A 20 -37.61 23.92 10.19
N ASP A 21 -37.31 23.03 9.24
CA ASP A 21 -37.16 21.59 9.48
C ASP A 21 -35.81 21.24 10.14
N THR A 22 -35.33 22.11 11.02
CA THR A 22 -34.05 22.01 11.72
C THR A 22 -34.30 21.70 13.19
N GLU A 23 -33.74 20.59 13.67
CA GLU A 23 -33.82 20.18 15.07
C GLU A 23 -32.44 20.30 15.74
N ILE A 24 -32.40 20.79 16.99
CA ILE A 24 -31.14 20.99 17.73
C ILE A 24 -30.79 19.78 18.58
N LEU A 25 -31.78 19.26 19.30
CA LEU A 25 -31.63 18.10 20.17
C LEU A 25 -32.79 17.16 19.88
N ARG A 26 -32.46 15.89 19.65
CA ARG A 26 -33.46 14.86 19.41
C ARG A 26 -33.11 13.57 20.14
N PHE A 27 -34.11 13.04 20.82
CA PHE A 27 -34.11 11.68 21.36
C PHE A 27 -35.17 10.86 20.62
N ASN A 28 -34.77 9.75 20.02
CA ASN A 28 -35.67 8.78 19.40
C ASN A 28 -35.47 7.40 20.02
N LEU A 29 -36.55 6.75 20.47
CA LEU A 29 -36.45 5.42 21.06
C LEU A 29 -36.16 4.33 20.03
N LEU A 30 -36.80 4.37 18.85
CA LEU A 30 -36.73 3.32 17.83
C LEU A 30 -36.24 3.84 16.47
N TYR A 31 -36.98 4.76 15.87
CA TYR A 31 -36.66 5.32 14.55
C TYR A 31 -36.79 6.84 14.56
N GLY A 32 -35.82 7.52 13.96
CA GLY A 32 -35.70 8.95 13.98
C GLY A 32 -35.23 9.55 12.66
N GLU A 33 -36.15 10.11 11.88
CA GLU A 33 -35.83 10.78 10.61
C GLU A 33 -35.95 12.30 10.71
N LEU A 34 -34.89 12.99 10.29
CA LEU A 34 -34.68 14.44 10.32
C LEU A 34 -34.41 14.97 8.92
N GLN A 35 -34.88 16.17 8.59
CA GLN A 35 -34.41 16.88 7.40
C GLN A 35 -33.02 17.49 7.65
N ASN A 36 -32.92 18.35 8.66
CA ASN A 36 -31.65 18.96 9.08
C ASN A 36 -31.42 18.77 10.59
N LEU A 37 -30.18 18.52 10.99
CA LEU A 37 -29.73 18.43 12.39
C LEU A 37 -28.70 19.53 12.66
N ILE A 38 -28.87 20.29 13.75
CA ILE A 38 -27.86 21.20 14.30
C ILE A 38 -27.70 20.92 15.80
N GLY A 39 -26.95 19.89 16.16
CA GLY A 39 -26.69 19.51 17.54
C GLY A 39 -26.64 18.01 17.72
N LEU A 40 -27.41 17.44 18.64
CA LEU A 40 -27.28 16.04 19.04
C LEU A 40 -28.53 15.22 18.70
N ASN A 41 -28.34 14.08 18.05
CA ASN A 41 -29.38 13.09 17.77
C ASN A 41 -29.02 11.74 18.40
N LEU A 42 -29.83 11.31 19.36
CA LEU A 42 -29.66 10.07 20.11
C LEU A 42 -30.80 9.11 19.77
N GLY A 43 -30.49 7.87 19.38
CA GLY A 43 -31.52 6.87 19.13
C GLY A 43 -31.02 5.58 18.51
N ILE A 44 -31.88 4.56 18.40
CA ILE A 44 -31.49 3.28 17.79
C ILE A 44 -31.19 3.45 16.30
N TYR A 45 -32.10 4.05 15.55
CA TYR A 45 -31.96 4.31 14.12
C TYR A 45 -32.14 5.80 13.82
N ASN A 46 -31.05 6.46 13.44
CA ASN A 46 -30.99 7.89 13.20
C ASN A 46 -30.75 8.17 11.71
N THR A 47 -31.65 8.91 11.07
CA THR A 47 -31.52 9.35 9.67
C THR A 47 -31.58 10.86 9.57
N VAL A 48 -30.60 11.47 8.90
CA VAL A 48 -30.63 12.88 8.49
C VAL A 48 -30.65 12.95 6.96
N GLN A 49 -31.66 13.60 6.39
CA GLN A 49 -31.92 13.58 4.95
C GLN A 49 -31.04 14.57 4.19
N ASN A 50 -30.77 15.76 4.73
CA ASN A 50 -30.18 16.85 3.97
C ASN A 50 -28.89 17.43 4.58
N ARG A 51 -28.88 17.83 5.86
CA ARG A 51 -27.66 18.37 6.47
C ARG A 51 -27.54 18.03 7.94
N MET A 52 -26.43 17.43 8.32
CA MET A 52 -26.07 17.17 9.71
C MET A 52 -24.93 18.09 10.13
N ILE A 53 -25.14 18.89 11.16
CA ILE A 53 -24.10 19.64 11.87
C ILE A 53 -24.19 19.20 13.34
N GLY A 54 -23.21 18.48 13.85
CA GLY A 54 -23.18 18.05 15.25
C GLY A 54 -22.87 16.58 15.46
N SER A 55 -23.74 15.83 16.13
CA SER A 55 -23.44 14.45 16.54
C SER A 55 -24.64 13.52 16.46
N GLN A 56 -24.41 12.31 15.96
CA GLN A 56 -25.36 11.20 16.02
C GLN A 56 -24.78 10.07 16.90
N VAL A 57 -25.57 9.54 17.84
CA VAL A 57 -25.20 8.36 18.63
C VAL A 57 -26.34 7.35 18.59
N GLY A 58 -26.01 6.10 18.24
CA GLY A 58 -27.04 5.09 18.05
C GLY A 58 -26.56 3.69 17.71
N ILE A 59 -27.46 2.87 17.17
CA ILE A 59 -27.10 1.58 16.56
C ILE A 59 -26.82 1.80 15.07
N VAL A 60 -27.65 2.59 14.40
CA VAL A 60 -27.52 2.95 13.00
C VAL A 60 -27.61 4.47 12.84
N ASN A 61 -26.59 5.09 12.25
CA ASN A 61 -26.57 6.50 11.89
C ASN A 61 -26.43 6.65 10.38
N LEU A 62 -27.43 7.24 9.74
CA LEU A 62 -27.46 7.53 8.31
C LEU A 62 -27.53 9.04 8.07
N SER A 63 -26.72 9.51 7.14
CA SER A 63 -26.79 10.84 6.56
C SER A 63 -26.85 10.72 5.05
N ASN A 64 -27.95 11.17 4.45
CA ASN A 64 -28.18 11.03 3.00
C ASN A 64 -27.50 12.12 2.17
N ARG A 65 -26.86 13.10 2.82
CA ARG A 65 -26.13 14.21 2.18
C ARG A 65 -24.91 14.60 3.03
N ASP A 66 -24.81 15.86 3.46
CA ASP A 66 -23.62 16.42 4.07
C ASP A 66 -23.63 16.24 5.59
N THR A 67 -22.52 15.73 6.10
CA THR A 67 -22.27 15.50 7.52
C THR A 67 -21.09 16.33 7.97
N TYR A 68 -21.32 17.23 8.92
CA TYR A 68 -20.31 18.04 9.58
C TYR A 68 -20.34 17.70 11.08
N GLY A 69 -19.58 16.70 11.49
CA GLY A 69 -19.47 16.32 12.88
C GLY A 69 -19.16 14.86 13.13
N ALA A 70 -19.73 14.30 14.20
CA ALA A 70 -19.39 12.97 14.72
C ALA A 70 -20.54 11.98 14.59
N GLN A 71 -20.25 10.75 14.18
CA GLN A 71 -21.20 9.64 14.23
C GLN A 71 -20.62 8.49 15.06
N VAL A 72 -21.35 8.05 16.09
CA VAL A 72 -20.95 6.95 16.97
C VAL A 72 -22.03 5.88 16.97
N SER A 73 -21.79 4.73 16.36
CA SER A 73 -22.78 3.64 16.30
C SER A 73 -22.21 2.30 15.85
N ILE A 74 -23.04 1.27 15.75
CA ILE A 74 -22.63 0.02 15.10
C ILE A 74 -22.41 0.25 13.60
N TYR A 75 -23.32 0.99 12.94
CA TYR A 75 -23.24 1.31 11.52
C TYR A 75 -23.41 2.80 11.27
N ASN A 76 -22.33 3.47 10.86
CA ASN A 76 -22.34 4.86 10.42
C ASN A 76 -22.29 4.94 8.89
N SER A 77 -23.14 5.75 8.28
CA SER A 77 -23.11 6.01 6.84
C SER A 77 -23.33 7.47 6.48
N SER A 78 -22.54 7.97 5.54
CA SER A 78 -22.68 9.28 4.90
C SER A 78 -22.65 9.12 3.39
N LYS A 79 -23.54 9.79 2.66
CA LYS A 79 -23.64 9.64 1.20
C LYS A 79 -22.78 10.61 0.41
N ASP A 80 -22.82 11.91 0.72
CA ASP A 80 -22.22 12.92 -0.18
C ASP A 80 -20.90 13.49 0.40
N LEU A 81 -20.95 14.00 1.62
CA LEU A 81 -19.80 14.59 2.29
C LEU A 81 -19.78 14.21 3.77
N MET A 82 -18.60 13.85 4.27
CA MET A 82 -18.36 13.63 5.68
C MET A 82 -17.15 14.47 6.10
N ILE A 83 -17.36 15.43 6.99
CA ILE A 83 -16.32 16.18 7.67
C ILE A 83 -16.41 15.91 9.16
N GLY A 84 -15.39 15.30 9.76
CA GLY A 84 -15.34 15.04 11.21
C GLY A 84 -14.88 13.63 11.59
N GLY A 85 -15.65 12.93 12.44
CA GLY A 85 -15.29 11.60 12.93
C GLY A 85 -16.41 10.54 12.84
N GLN A 86 -16.06 9.30 12.47
CA GLN A 86 -16.96 8.15 12.62
C GLN A 86 -16.32 7.10 13.53
N VAL A 87 -17.06 6.61 14.51
CA VAL A 87 -16.62 5.55 15.43
C VAL A 87 -17.67 4.45 15.46
N GLY A 88 -17.27 3.19 15.25
CA GLY A 88 -18.24 2.10 15.21
C GLY A 88 -17.72 0.71 14.92
N ILE A 89 -18.61 -0.15 14.42
CA ILE A 89 -18.22 -1.46 13.85
C ILE A 89 -18.02 -1.31 12.34
N VAL A 90 -18.92 -0.58 11.68
CA VAL A 90 -18.84 -0.26 10.26
C VAL A 90 -18.98 1.24 10.07
N ASN A 91 -18.03 1.83 9.35
CA ASN A 91 -18.09 3.20 8.86
C ASN A 91 -18.09 3.18 7.33
N SER A 92 -19.12 3.72 6.69
CA SER A 92 -19.26 3.74 5.23
C SER A 92 -19.52 5.15 4.71
N SER A 93 -18.57 5.72 3.98
CA SER A 93 -18.74 6.98 3.27
C SER A 93 -18.80 6.73 1.77
N GLN A 94 -19.91 7.10 1.13
CA GLN A 94 -20.06 6.96 -0.33
C GLN A 94 -19.47 8.14 -1.10
N GLY A 95 -19.24 9.28 -0.44
CA GLY A 95 -18.68 10.47 -1.05
C GLY A 95 -17.37 10.88 -0.41
N ASN A 96 -17.10 12.17 -0.37
CA ASN A 96 -15.83 12.69 0.14
C ASN A 96 -15.78 12.66 1.67
N THR A 97 -14.68 12.17 2.22
CA THR A 97 -14.43 12.06 3.65
C THR A 97 -13.23 12.91 4.03
N TYR A 98 -13.42 13.86 4.93
CA TYR A 98 -12.39 14.71 5.52
C TYR A 98 -12.42 14.49 7.03
N GLY A 99 -11.68 13.52 7.52
CA GLY A 99 -11.89 13.10 8.90
C GLY A 99 -11.16 11.84 9.34
N THR A 100 -11.64 11.30 10.45
CA THR A 100 -11.13 10.04 11.01
C THR A 100 -12.25 9.01 11.09
N GLN A 101 -11.99 7.79 10.62
CA GLN A 101 -12.88 6.65 10.78
C GLN A 101 -12.20 5.61 11.68
N VAL A 102 -12.83 5.24 12.79
CA VAL A 102 -12.34 4.21 13.72
C VAL A 102 -13.39 3.11 13.83
N SER A 103 -13.12 1.93 13.27
CA SER A 103 -14.07 0.82 13.34
C SER A 103 -13.45 -0.53 12.98
N ILE A 104 -14.21 -1.61 13.04
CA ILE A 104 -13.77 -2.90 12.50
C ILE A 104 -13.60 -2.81 10.98
N TYR A 105 -14.54 -2.17 10.28
CA TYR A 105 -14.52 -1.99 8.83
C TYR A 105 -14.79 -0.52 8.45
N ASN A 106 -13.75 0.17 7.98
CA ASN A 106 -13.87 1.50 7.41
C ASN A 106 -13.90 1.42 5.88
N SER A 107 -14.84 2.13 5.25
CA SER A 107 -14.97 2.22 3.80
C SER A 107 -15.20 3.67 3.36
N SER A 108 -14.41 4.10 2.36
CA SER A 108 -14.57 5.38 1.67
C SER A 108 -14.56 5.15 0.16
N LYS A 109 -15.54 5.67 -0.57
CA LYS A 109 -15.65 5.42 -2.02
C LYS A 109 -14.93 6.43 -2.89
N ASP A 110 -15.05 7.74 -2.62
CA ASP A 110 -14.57 8.77 -3.56
C ASP A 110 -13.21 9.38 -3.16
N LEU A 111 -13.15 10.02 -2.00
CA LEU A 111 -11.96 10.68 -1.50
C LEU A 111 -11.88 10.49 0.00
N MET A 112 -10.74 10.04 0.50
CA MET A 112 -10.44 9.98 1.92
C MET A 112 -9.26 10.90 2.23
N ILE A 113 -9.50 11.98 2.98
CA ILE A 113 -8.47 12.81 3.58
C ILE A 113 -8.52 12.64 5.10
N GLY A 114 -7.44 12.13 5.69
CA GLY A 114 -7.32 11.96 7.15
C GLY A 114 -6.89 10.55 7.56
N GLY A 115 -7.61 9.95 8.52
CA GLY A 115 -7.18 8.71 9.18
C GLY A 115 -8.21 7.59 9.15
N GLN A 116 -7.79 6.36 8.92
CA GLN A 116 -8.61 5.17 9.15
C GLN A 116 -7.90 4.23 10.12
N VAL A 117 -8.58 3.78 11.17
CA VAL A 117 -8.06 2.84 12.16
C VAL A 117 -9.04 1.68 12.34
N GLY A 118 -8.57 0.44 12.23
CA GLY A 118 -9.48 -0.70 12.31
C GLY A 118 -8.91 -2.09 12.14
N ILE A 119 -9.76 -3.03 11.73
CA ILE A 119 -9.33 -4.35 11.25
C ILE A 119 -9.17 -4.31 9.74
N VAL A 120 -10.11 -3.66 9.05
CA VAL A 120 -10.09 -3.45 7.61
C VAL A 120 -10.31 -1.96 7.31
N ASN A 121 -9.40 -1.39 6.51
CA ASN A 121 -9.55 -0.07 5.92
C ASN A 121 -9.59 -0.21 4.40
N ALA A 122 -10.71 0.16 3.78
CA ALA A 122 -10.90 0.12 2.34
C ALA A 122 -11.18 1.53 1.80
N SER A 123 -10.38 1.95 0.82
CA SER A 123 -10.62 3.18 0.06
C SER A 123 -10.68 2.82 -1.43
N GLU A 124 -11.81 3.07 -2.07
CA GLU A 124 -11.95 2.83 -3.52
C GLU A 124 -11.36 4.00 -4.32
N GLY A 125 -11.49 5.22 -3.81
CA GLY A 125 -10.94 6.41 -4.44
C GLY A 125 -9.62 6.87 -3.84
N ASN A 126 -9.32 8.16 -4.01
CA ASN A 126 -8.03 8.72 -3.61
C ASN A 126 -7.91 8.80 -2.09
N THR A 127 -6.77 8.39 -1.54
CA THR A 127 -6.47 8.41 -0.10
C THR A 127 -5.30 9.34 0.17
N TYR A 128 -5.52 10.35 1.01
CA TYR A 128 -4.51 11.28 1.50
C TYR A 128 -4.47 11.22 3.03
N GLY A 129 -3.55 10.43 3.58
CA GLY A 129 -3.37 10.30 5.02
C GLY A 129 -2.91 8.92 5.48
N ALA A 130 -3.41 8.47 6.63
CA ALA A 130 -2.90 7.29 7.31
C ALA A 130 -3.97 6.20 7.47
N GLN A 131 -3.61 4.95 7.17
CA GLN A 131 -4.44 3.78 7.43
C GLN A 131 -3.67 2.82 8.36
N VAL A 132 -4.28 2.47 9.50
CA VAL A 132 -3.72 1.53 10.48
C VAL A 132 -4.72 0.41 10.71
N SER A 133 -4.44 -0.80 10.24
CA SER A 133 -5.33 -1.94 10.42
C SER A 133 -4.65 -3.28 10.14
N LEU A 134 -5.35 -4.41 10.28
CA LEU A 134 -4.79 -5.69 9.84
C LEU A 134 -4.70 -5.74 8.31
N TYR A 135 -5.68 -5.18 7.61
CA TYR A 135 -5.74 -5.12 6.15
C TYR A 135 -6.10 -3.71 5.65
N ASN A 136 -5.13 -3.03 5.06
CA ASN A 136 -5.33 -1.74 4.40
C ASN A 136 -5.39 -1.93 2.87
N SER A 137 -6.38 -1.32 2.22
CA SER A 137 -6.56 -1.34 0.77
C SER A 137 -6.87 0.05 0.23
N SER A 138 -6.13 0.48 -0.80
CA SER A 138 -6.41 1.69 -1.59
C SER A 138 -6.44 1.31 -3.07
N ARG A 139 -7.56 1.55 -3.77
CA ARG A 139 -7.67 1.18 -5.18
C ARG A 139 -7.11 2.21 -6.14
N ASP A 140 -7.37 3.49 -5.90
CA ASP A 140 -6.81 4.58 -6.72
C ASP A 140 -5.48 5.07 -6.13
N ARG A 141 -5.28 6.39 -6.00
CA ARG A 141 -4.05 6.97 -5.48
C ARG A 141 -3.98 6.87 -3.96
N MET A 142 -2.82 6.46 -3.44
CA MET A 142 -2.51 6.48 -2.01
C MET A 142 -1.35 7.46 -1.75
N VAL A 143 -1.58 8.48 -0.92
CA VAL A 143 -0.55 9.41 -0.45
C VAL A 143 -0.54 9.41 1.08
N GLY A 144 0.57 8.99 1.69
CA GLY A 144 0.72 8.99 3.16
C GLY A 144 1.30 7.70 3.73
N ALA A 145 0.62 7.06 4.69
CA ALA A 145 1.15 5.85 5.35
C ALA A 145 0.10 4.73 5.51
N GLN A 146 0.51 3.49 5.27
CA GLN A 146 -0.24 2.27 5.64
C GLN A 146 0.58 1.45 6.63
N VAL A 147 -0.04 1.05 7.74
CA VAL A 147 0.57 0.17 8.75
C VAL A 147 -0.38 -1.00 9.03
N GLY A 148 0.11 -2.23 8.90
CA GLY A 148 -0.75 -3.40 9.12
C GLY A 148 -0.08 -4.77 9.02
N LEU A 149 -0.90 -5.81 8.83
CA LEU A 149 -0.38 -7.13 8.44
C LEU A 149 -0.29 -7.25 6.92
N VAL A 150 -1.26 -6.66 6.23
CA VAL A 150 -1.31 -6.59 4.78
C VAL A 150 -1.66 -5.17 4.34
N ASN A 151 -0.82 -4.60 3.48
CA ASN A 151 -1.07 -3.33 2.82
C ASN A 151 -1.16 -3.56 1.31
N THR A 152 -2.23 -3.10 0.69
CA THR A 152 -2.44 -3.18 -0.77
C THR A 152 -2.78 -1.81 -1.34
N SER A 153 -2.10 -1.47 -2.43
CA SER A 153 -2.39 -0.29 -3.25
C SER A 153 -2.40 -0.67 -4.74
N ASP A 154 -3.53 -0.48 -5.41
CA ASP A 154 -3.68 -0.81 -6.83
C ASP A 154 -3.32 0.35 -7.77
N GLY A 155 -3.43 1.60 -7.30
CA GLY A 155 -3.00 2.78 -8.04
C GLY A 155 -1.68 3.36 -7.53
N SER A 156 -1.36 4.59 -7.98
CA SER A 156 -0.10 5.24 -7.65
C SER A 156 0.03 5.48 -6.14
N THR A 157 1.11 4.97 -5.56
CA THR A 157 1.43 5.08 -4.14
C THR A 157 2.54 6.10 -3.94
N TYR A 158 2.36 7.00 -2.99
CA TYR A 158 3.36 8.00 -2.60
C TYR A 158 3.44 8.03 -1.08
N GLY A 159 4.31 7.22 -0.48
CA GLY A 159 4.24 7.03 0.96
C GLY A 159 5.02 5.87 1.53
N ALA A 160 4.67 5.51 2.77
CA ALA A 160 5.24 4.40 3.50
C ALA A 160 4.22 3.26 3.66
N GLN A 161 4.61 2.03 3.37
CA GLN A 161 3.85 0.83 3.66
C GLN A 161 4.68 -0.06 4.59
N ILE A 162 4.19 -0.29 5.81
CA ILE A 162 4.83 -1.13 6.83
C ILE A 162 3.88 -2.26 7.18
N ALA A 163 4.19 -3.48 6.75
CA ALA A 163 3.38 -4.66 7.03
C ALA A 163 4.15 -5.95 6.84
N LEU A 164 3.59 -7.10 7.26
CA LEU A 164 4.18 -8.39 6.91
C LEU A 164 4.19 -8.58 5.39
N ILE A 165 3.11 -8.15 4.72
CA ILE A 165 2.97 -8.19 3.26
C ILE A 165 2.60 -6.79 2.76
N ASN A 166 3.43 -6.22 1.89
CA ASN A 166 3.12 -5.01 1.15
C ASN A 166 2.96 -5.33 -0.34
N SER A 167 1.95 -4.75 -0.99
CA SER A 167 1.72 -4.86 -2.43
C SER A 167 1.37 -3.49 -3.01
N ALA A 168 2.14 -3.03 -4.00
CA ALA A 168 1.89 -1.78 -4.72
C ALA A 168 2.03 -1.99 -6.23
N LYS A 169 0.95 -1.79 -7.01
CA LYS A 169 0.99 -1.95 -8.46
C LYS A 169 1.69 -0.81 -9.21
N ASP A 170 1.74 0.37 -8.59
CA ASP A 170 2.47 1.54 -9.07
C ASP A 170 2.99 2.27 -7.82
N LYS A 171 4.22 1.99 -7.40
CA LYS A 171 4.75 2.50 -6.14
C LYS A 171 5.19 3.97 -6.23
N GLY A 172 5.18 4.59 -7.42
CA GLY A 172 5.54 6.00 -7.61
C GLY A 172 6.84 6.40 -6.91
N ALA A 173 6.72 6.94 -5.68
CA ALA A 173 7.84 7.11 -4.75
C ALA A 173 7.47 6.69 -3.32
N GLY A 174 8.26 5.82 -2.68
CA GLY A 174 7.92 5.39 -1.32
C GLY A 174 8.87 4.41 -0.66
N ILE A 175 8.50 4.04 0.57
CA ILE A 175 9.19 3.07 1.42
C ILE A 175 8.26 1.88 1.61
N GLN A 176 8.75 0.67 1.36
CA GLN A 176 8.11 -0.58 1.77
C GLN A 176 8.99 -1.31 2.78
N ALA A 177 8.43 -1.68 3.92
CA ALA A 177 9.10 -2.47 4.94
C ALA A 177 8.23 -3.65 5.36
N GLY A 178 8.75 -4.88 5.23
CA GLY A 178 7.95 -6.08 5.51
C GLY A 178 8.68 -7.40 5.40
N LEU A 179 7.97 -8.52 5.60
CA LEU A 179 8.54 -9.84 5.27
C LEU A 179 8.54 -10.05 3.76
N VAL A 180 7.44 -9.68 3.11
CA VAL A 180 7.27 -9.75 1.66
C VAL A 180 6.86 -8.40 1.14
N ASN A 181 7.62 -7.86 0.19
CA ASN A 181 7.26 -6.65 -0.55
C ASN A 181 7.06 -7.02 -2.02
N TYR A 182 5.91 -6.66 -2.57
CA TYR A 182 5.61 -6.78 -3.99
C TYR A 182 5.43 -5.37 -4.58
N SER A 183 6.10 -5.12 -5.71
CA SER A 183 5.90 -3.91 -6.47
C SER A 183 5.87 -4.17 -7.97
N GLU A 184 4.92 -3.55 -8.65
CA GLU A 184 4.81 -3.56 -10.11
C GLU A 184 4.98 -2.13 -10.66
N GLY A 185 5.34 -2.00 -11.93
CA GLY A 185 5.39 -0.70 -12.63
C GLY A 185 6.48 0.26 -12.14
N ASP A 186 6.18 1.56 -12.10
CA ASP A 186 7.12 2.58 -11.66
C ASP A 186 7.31 2.54 -10.15
N SER A 187 8.58 2.57 -9.74
CA SER A 187 8.90 2.55 -8.32
C SER A 187 10.25 3.21 -8.04
N LYS A 188 10.22 4.08 -7.05
CA LYS A 188 11.38 4.84 -6.57
C LYS A 188 11.38 4.84 -5.05
N GLY A 189 12.57 4.75 -4.45
CA GLY A 189 12.74 4.81 -2.99
C GLY A 189 13.37 3.56 -2.40
N LEU A 190 12.74 3.00 -1.37
CA LEU A 190 13.31 1.92 -0.56
C LEU A 190 12.35 0.72 -0.50
N GLN A 191 12.90 -0.49 -0.58
CA GLN A 191 12.23 -1.73 -0.26
C GLN A 191 13.12 -2.54 0.69
N ALA A 192 12.64 -2.77 1.91
CA ALA A 192 13.34 -3.57 2.91
C ALA A 192 12.47 -4.75 3.31
N GLY A 193 12.94 -5.96 3.06
CA GLY A 193 12.20 -7.13 3.51
C GLY A 193 12.94 -8.44 3.35
N LEU A 194 12.38 -9.53 3.89
CA LEU A 194 13.02 -10.84 3.72
C LEU A 194 13.00 -11.24 2.24
N VAL A 195 11.87 -11.00 1.58
CA VAL A 195 11.66 -11.26 0.15
C VAL A 195 11.10 -10.00 -0.51
N ASN A 196 11.76 -9.53 -1.57
CA ASN A 196 11.29 -8.42 -2.40
C ASN A 196 11.05 -8.93 -3.82
N ILE A 197 9.87 -8.65 -4.37
CA ILE A 197 9.43 -9.12 -5.69
C ILE A 197 9.04 -7.91 -6.53
N GLY A 198 9.68 -7.78 -7.69
CA GLY A 198 9.31 -6.82 -8.71
C GLY A 198 8.57 -7.45 -9.88
N LYS A 199 7.78 -6.67 -10.60
CA LYS A 199 7.21 -7.05 -11.91
C LYS A 199 7.15 -5.84 -12.83
N GLN A 200 7.66 -5.97 -14.07
CA GLN A 200 7.67 -4.88 -15.07
C GLN A 200 8.17 -3.55 -14.51
N ARG A 201 9.28 -3.61 -13.76
CA ARG A 201 9.73 -2.51 -12.92
C ARG A 201 10.41 -1.42 -13.74
N SER A 202 9.93 -0.18 -13.59
CA SER A 202 10.65 1.02 -14.01
C SER A 202 11.08 1.84 -12.80
N GLY A 203 12.09 2.68 -12.97
CA GLY A 203 12.63 3.51 -11.89
C GLY A 203 13.84 2.89 -11.19
N PHE A 204 14.08 3.32 -9.96
CA PHE A 204 15.29 3.00 -9.19
C PHE A 204 14.94 2.89 -7.71
N ASP A 205 15.10 1.69 -7.15
CA ASP A 205 14.97 1.46 -5.72
C ASP A 205 16.28 1.00 -5.10
N LEU A 206 16.50 1.43 -3.85
CA LEU A 206 17.36 0.70 -2.93
C LEU A 206 16.55 -0.47 -2.35
N THR A 207 16.90 -1.68 -2.75
CA THR A 207 16.25 -2.90 -2.30
C THR A 207 17.19 -3.67 -1.39
N VAL A 208 16.75 -3.98 -0.18
CA VAL A 208 17.51 -4.73 0.82
C VAL A 208 16.69 -5.94 1.26
N GLY A 209 17.28 -7.14 1.18
CA GLY A 209 16.59 -8.35 1.62
C GLY A 209 17.37 -9.64 1.53
N ALA A 210 16.81 -10.74 2.05
CA ALA A 210 17.47 -12.04 1.88
C ALA A 210 17.35 -12.52 0.41
N GLY A 211 16.20 -12.28 -0.22
CA GLY A 211 15.97 -12.57 -1.64
C GLY A 211 15.31 -11.39 -2.37
N ASN A 212 15.92 -10.95 -3.47
CA ASN A 212 15.42 -9.90 -4.34
C ASN A 212 15.18 -10.46 -5.75
N PHE A 213 13.93 -10.48 -6.20
CA PHE A 213 13.51 -11.14 -7.45
C PHE A 213 12.90 -10.12 -8.41
N GLN A 214 13.40 -10.05 -9.64
CA GLN A 214 12.87 -9.14 -10.68
C GLN A 214 12.87 -7.67 -10.24
N THR A 215 13.86 -7.28 -9.44
CA THR A 215 13.99 -5.92 -8.90
C THR A 215 14.91 -5.05 -9.76
N LYS A 216 14.86 -3.73 -9.55
CA LYS A 216 15.62 -2.76 -10.35
C LYS A 216 16.17 -1.63 -9.48
N GLY A 217 17.44 -1.28 -9.67
CA GLY A 217 18.12 -0.20 -8.95
C GLY A 217 19.40 -0.66 -8.27
N LEU A 218 19.51 -0.47 -6.95
CA LEU A 218 20.58 -0.99 -6.11
C LEU A 218 20.01 -2.09 -5.21
N MET A 219 20.50 -3.31 -5.38
CA MET A 219 20.02 -4.48 -4.66
C MET A 219 21.12 -5.00 -3.75
N ILE A 220 20.79 -5.15 -2.47
CA ILE A 220 21.66 -5.71 -1.45
C ILE A 220 20.92 -6.92 -0.86
N GLY A 221 21.46 -8.12 -1.05
CA GLY A 221 20.84 -9.30 -0.50
C GLY A 221 21.67 -10.56 -0.56
N ALA A 222 21.21 -11.63 0.08
CA ALA A 222 21.89 -12.91 -0.05
C ALA A 222 21.74 -13.44 -1.48
N LEU A 223 20.52 -13.34 -2.04
CA LEU A 223 20.16 -13.76 -3.38
C LEU A 223 19.56 -12.58 -4.17
N ASN A 224 20.10 -12.29 -5.35
CA ASN A 224 19.49 -11.38 -6.32
C ASN A 224 19.22 -12.16 -7.62
N ILE A 225 17.96 -12.26 -8.04
CA ILE A 225 17.56 -13.07 -9.21
C ILE A 225 16.82 -12.22 -10.24
N ALA A 226 17.21 -12.30 -11.50
CA ALA A 226 16.59 -11.59 -12.63
C ALA A 226 16.50 -10.07 -12.39
N SER A 227 17.57 -9.51 -11.81
CA SER A 227 17.56 -8.17 -11.20
C SER A 227 18.49 -7.21 -11.95
N GLU A 228 18.03 -5.98 -12.21
CA GLU A 228 18.71 -5.02 -13.10
C GLU A 228 19.31 -3.84 -12.34
N GLY A 229 20.57 -3.51 -12.59
CA GLY A 229 21.26 -2.36 -12.02
C GLY A 229 22.53 -2.76 -11.28
N VAL A 230 22.61 -2.46 -9.98
CA VAL A 230 23.74 -2.83 -9.12
C VAL A 230 23.28 -3.93 -8.17
N ASN A 231 23.75 -5.16 -8.39
CA ASN A 231 23.43 -6.33 -7.59
C ASN A 231 24.61 -6.66 -6.66
N VAL A 232 24.41 -6.53 -5.36
CA VAL A 232 25.39 -6.91 -4.33
C VAL A 232 24.82 -8.07 -3.53
N GLY A 233 25.49 -9.22 -3.54
CA GLY A 233 25.03 -10.37 -2.78
C GLY A 233 25.95 -11.56 -2.70
N ILE A 234 25.49 -12.64 -2.08
CA ILE A 234 26.23 -13.91 -2.09
C ILE A 234 26.11 -14.54 -3.48
N MET A 235 24.89 -14.57 -4.01
CA MET A 235 24.57 -15.07 -5.34
C MET A 235 23.75 -14.05 -6.12
N ASN A 236 24.19 -13.77 -7.35
CA ASN A 236 23.45 -13.02 -8.35
C ASN A 236 23.17 -13.95 -9.54
N GLU A 237 21.90 -14.19 -9.86
CA GLU A 237 21.48 -15.04 -10.99
C GLU A 237 20.70 -14.20 -12.01
N LYS A 238 21.04 -14.29 -13.29
CA LYS A 238 20.37 -13.52 -14.37
C LYS A 238 20.35 -12.02 -14.09
N GLY A 239 21.37 -11.52 -13.40
CA GLY A 239 21.49 -10.11 -13.04
C GLY A 239 22.12 -9.32 -14.18
N SER A 240 21.60 -8.14 -14.50
CA SER A 240 22.17 -7.26 -15.53
C SER A 240 22.73 -5.98 -14.93
N GLY A 241 23.82 -5.45 -15.50
CA GLY A 241 24.46 -4.21 -15.07
C GLY A 241 25.78 -4.47 -14.34
N PHE A 242 25.81 -4.28 -13.03
CA PHE A 242 26.98 -4.54 -12.18
C PHE A 242 26.62 -5.57 -11.11
N ASN A 243 27.24 -6.74 -11.16
CA ASN A 243 27.01 -7.85 -10.25
C ASN A 243 28.25 -8.07 -9.40
N LEU A 244 28.13 -7.89 -8.09
CA LEU A 244 29.15 -8.18 -7.10
C LEU A 244 28.67 -9.30 -6.19
N GLY A 245 29.37 -10.42 -6.18
CA GLY A 245 29.03 -11.51 -5.28
C GLY A 245 29.99 -12.69 -5.34
N ALA A 246 29.80 -13.67 -4.44
CA ALA A 246 30.62 -14.88 -4.50
C ALA A 246 30.32 -15.66 -5.81
N LEU A 247 29.05 -15.72 -6.20
CA LEU A 247 28.56 -16.42 -7.36
C LEU A 247 27.76 -15.47 -8.26
N ASN A 248 28.22 -15.24 -9.49
CA ASN A 248 27.46 -14.55 -10.52
C ASN A 248 27.15 -15.55 -11.64
N ILE A 249 25.88 -15.90 -11.84
CA ILE A 249 25.43 -16.95 -12.75
C ILE A 249 24.54 -16.33 -13.83
N GLN A 250 24.87 -16.56 -15.11
CA GLN A 250 24.15 -15.97 -16.25
C GLN A 250 24.02 -14.44 -16.11
N GLY A 251 25.04 -13.79 -15.56
CA GLY A 251 25.06 -12.34 -15.35
C GLY A 251 25.49 -11.61 -16.62
N GLU A 252 24.84 -10.49 -16.92
CA GLU A 252 25.18 -9.62 -18.04
C GLU A 252 25.81 -8.32 -17.52
N GLY A 253 26.81 -7.80 -18.24
CA GLY A 253 27.49 -6.56 -17.87
C GLY A 253 28.80 -6.82 -17.11
N ILE A 254 28.99 -6.23 -15.93
CA ILE A 254 30.22 -6.40 -15.14
C ILE A 254 29.95 -7.38 -14.00
N ASN A 255 30.61 -8.53 -14.02
CA ASN A 255 30.52 -9.57 -13.00
C ASN A 255 31.82 -9.64 -12.20
N VAL A 256 31.76 -9.34 -10.90
CA VAL A 256 32.89 -9.39 -9.98
C VAL A 256 32.62 -10.42 -8.89
N GLY A 257 33.47 -11.43 -8.76
CA GLY A 257 33.21 -12.54 -7.84
C GLY A 257 34.23 -13.66 -7.79
N ILE A 258 33.90 -14.72 -7.05
CA ILE A 258 34.71 -15.94 -7.04
C ILE A 258 34.45 -16.72 -8.33
N LEU A 259 33.17 -16.95 -8.63
CA LEU A 259 32.71 -17.57 -9.87
C LEU A 259 31.88 -16.55 -10.65
N ASN A 260 32.25 -16.32 -11.92
CA ASN A 260 31.49 -15.48 -12.84
C ASN A 260 31.10 -16.29 -14.08
N GLY A 261 29.82 -16.25 -14.44
CA GLY A 261 29.28 -16.86 -15.64
C GLY A 261 28.28 -15.93 -16.34
N GLY A 262 28.29 -15.91 -17.66
CA GLY A 262 27.39 -15.08 -18.48
C GLY A 262 28.15 -14.29 -19.55
N THR A 263 27.73 -13.05 -19.78
CA THR A 263 28.30 -12.17 -20.82
C THR A 263 28.82 -10.84 -20.25
N GLY A 264 29.68 -10.16 -21.02
CA GLY A 264 30.28 -8.88 -20.64
C GLY A 264 31.68 -9.02 -20.02
N ILE A 265 31.95 -8.35 -18.90
CA ILE A 265 33.26 -8.30 -18.24
C ILE A 265 33.24 -9.14 -16.98
N HIS A 266 34.11 -10.14 -16.90
CA HIS A 266 34.26 -11.00 -15.73
C HIS A 266 35.57 -10.69 -15.00
N ILE A 267 35.49 -10.45 -13.69
CA ILE A 267 36.65 -10.21 -12.82
C ILE A 267 36.55 -11.15 -11.62
N GLY A 268 37.42 -12.16 -11.54
CA GLY A 268 37.28 -13.17 -10.50
C GLY A 268 38.33 -14.26 -10.48
N LEU A 269 38.14 -15.23 -9.59
CA LEU A 269 39.04 -16.39 -9.52
C LEU A 269 38.79 -17.34 -10.69
N ILE A 270 37.51 -17.62 -10.98
CA ILE A 270 37.08 -18.47 -12.07
C ILE A 270 36.02 -17.74 -12.89
N ASN A 271 36.28 -17.60 -14.19
CA ASN A 271 35.38 -16.97 -15.14
C ASN A 271 34.99 -17.98 -16.24
N ALA A 272 33.73 -17.99 -16.62
CA ALA A 272 33.20 -18.79 -17.71
C ALA A 272 32.31 -17.94 -18.62
N SER A 273 32.57 -18.01 -19.91
CA SER A 273 31.88 -17.28 -20.96
C SER A 273 30.74 -18.11 -21.59
N GLY A 274 29.74 -17.44 -22.16
CA GLY A 274 28.66 -18.06 -22.94
C GLY A 274 29.18 -18.82 -24.17
N GLU A 275 28.51 -19.92 -24.52
CA GLU A 275 28.94 -20.83 -25.61
C GLU A 275 28.10 -20.66 -26.89
N GLU A 276 27.01 -19.88 -26.87
CA GLU A 276 26.14 -19.70 -28.04
C GLU A 276 26.70 -18.65 -29.02
N ASP A 277 26.61 -18.91 -30.33
CA ASP A 277 27.12 -18.00 -31.38
C ASP A 277 26.41 -16.62 -31.40
N THR A 278 25.28 -16.49 -30.68
CA THR A 278 24.53 -15.23 -30.53
C THR A 278 24.95 -14.40 -29.32
N ASP A 279 25.80 -14.94 -28.44
CA ASP A 279 26.20 -14.27 -27.20
C ASP A 279 27.17 -13.11 -27.47
N GLU A 280 27.06 -12.05 -26.67
CA GLU A 280 27.99 -10.93 -26.73
C GLU A 280 29.40 -11.34 -26.28
N PRO A 281 30.46 -10.82 -26.92
CA PRO A 281 31.83 -11.19 -26.59
C PRO A 281 32.17 -10.82 -25.14
N THR A 282 32.80 -11.77 -24.45
CA THR A 282 33.12 -11.63 -23.02
C THR A 282 34.60 -11.35 -22.79
N LEU A 283 34.90 -10.40 -21.91
CA LEU A 283 36.26 -10.08 -21.47
C LEU A 283 36.50 -10.63 -20.07
N GLU A 284 37.50 -11.51 -19.93
CA GLU A 284 37.72 -12.25 -18.69
C GLU A 284 39.06 -11.90 -18.06
N PHE A 285 39.03 -11.46 -16.79
CA PHE A 285 40.19 -11.20 -15.93
C PHE A 285 40.15 -12.14 -14.73
N GLY A 286 41.03 -13.13 -14.70
CA GLY A 286 41.04 -14.07 -13.59
C GLY A 286 42.22 -15.02 -13.55
N LEU A 287 42.20 -15.90 -12.55
CA LEU A 287 43.19 -16.98 -12.42
C LEU A 287 42.91 -18.11 -13.40
N LEU A 288 41.63 -18.48 -13.53
CA LEU A 288 41.14 -19.50 -14.45
C LEU A 288 40.02 -18.91 -15.30
N ASN A 289 40.24 -18.89 -16.61
CA ASN A 289 39.27 -18.40 -17.59
C ASN A 289 38.88 -19.54 -18.54
N PHE A 290 37.58 -19.83 -18.62
CA PHE A 290 36.98 -20.79 -19.55
C PHE A 290 36.32 -20.02 -20.69
N CYS A 291 37.02 -19.95 -21.81
CA CYS A 291 36.63 -19.11 -22.94
C CYS A 291 35.58 -19.82 -23.79
N GLY A 292 34.46 -19.13 -24.03
CA GLY A 292 33.60 -19.35 -25.19
C GLY A 292 34.17 -18.62 -26.42
N LYS A 293 33.35 -18.36 -27.44
CA LYS A 293 33.78 -17.57 -28.60
C LYS A 293 33.68 -16.06 -28.27
N GLY A 294 34.78 -15.46 -27.78
CA GLY A 294 34.79 -14.05 -27.34
C GLY A 294 36.17 -13.36 -27.39
N LEU A 295 36.15 -12.03 -27.33
CA LEU A 295 37.33 -11.15 -27.48
C LEU A 295 38.31 -11.28 -26.30
N LEU A 296 39.54 -11.71 -26.63
CA LEU A 296 40.79 -11.49 -25.87
C LEU A 296 40.69 -11.67 -24.33
N PRO A 297 40.76 -12.90 -23.80
CA PRO A 297 40.95 -13.11 -22.37
C PRO A 297 42.30 -12.52 -21.92
N VAL A 298 42.28 -11.61 -20.94
CA VAL A 298 43.49 -10.98 -20.37
C VAL A 298 43.74 -11.57 -18.99
N MET A 299 44.87 -12.25 -18.83
CA MET A 299 44.99 -13.25 -17.78
C MET A 299 46.36 -13.23 -17.07
N ILE A 300 46.36 -13.65 -15.79
CA ILE A 300 47.56 -13.78 -14.94
C ILE A 300 47.96 -15.27 -14.74
N GLY A 301 47.01 -16.23 -14.78
CA GLY A 301 47.19 -17.68 -14.51
C GLY A 301 47.10 -18.63 -15.73
N PHE A 302 45.94 -19.29 -15.96
CA PHE A 302 45.67 -20.19 -17.11
C PHE A 302 44.36 -19.88 -17.87
N ASN A 303 44.37 -20.06 -19.21
CA ASN A 303 43.23 -19.85 -20.12
C ASN A 303 42.91 -21.21 -20.76
N TYR A 304 41.67 -21.66 -20.63
CA TYR A 304 41.15 -22.80 -21.35
C TYR A 304 40.17 -22.30 -22.42
N CYS A 305 40.70 -22.03 -23.60
CA CYS A 305 39.90 -21.65 -24.77
C CYS A 305 39.89 -22.82 -25.75
N LYS A 306 38.70 -23.23 -26.22
CA LYS A 306 38.53 -24.24 -27.27
C LYS A 306 38.41 -23.61 -28.66
#